data_AF-A0A957XD24-F1
#
_entry.id   AF-A0A957XD24-F1
#
_cell.length_a   1.000
_cell.length_b   1.000
_cell.length_c   1.000
_cell.angle_alpha   90.00
_cell.angle_beta   90.00
_cell.angle_gamma   90.00
#
_symmetry.space_group_name_H-M   'P 1'
#
loop_
_entity.id
_entity.type
_entity.pdbx_description
1 polymer ?
#
loop_
_entity_poly.entity_id
_entity_poly.type
_entity_poly.pdbx_seq_one_letter_code
_entity_poly.pdbx_strand_id
1 'polypeptide(L)'
;MHVEEAFRRFYETYGGIESLGNPITSIMIVDGWRVQYFEMARLEYHPENDPAYRVTVGWLGDILQRRRPPLPPSSLPPSTSSHSRYFAETGHTLSGDFLDYFDAHGGSVRFGKPISEPFLLNGQLTQDLQSARFFWTPNLDPPISLENIGLTHLETIGQNNKK
;
A
#
# COMPACT_ATOMS: atom_id res chain seq x y z
N MET A 1 20.72 1.41 8.12
CA MET A 1 20.26 1.89 6.80
C MET A 1 19.67 3.29 6.99
N HIS A 2 19.72 4.16 5.98
CA HIS A 2 19.20 5.53 6.08
C HIS A 2 18.24 5.85 4.94
N VAL A 3 17.36 6.83 5.15
CA VAL A 3 16.47 7.32 4.09
C VAL A 3 17.27 8.20 3.15
N GLU A 4 17.25 7.84 1.88
CA GLU A 4 18.02 8.50 0.83
C GLU A 4 17.38 9.86 0.49
N GLU A 5 18.20 10.84 0.10
CA GLU A 5 17.77 12.23 -0.08
C GLU A 5 16.59 12.35 -1.05
N ALA A 6 16.61 11.58 -2.14
CA ALA A 6 15.55 11.55 -3.14
C ALA A 6 14.17 11.17 -2.56
N PHE A 7 14.13 10.42 -1.45
CA PHE A 7 12.91 9.93 -0.82
C PHE A 7 12.57 10.61 0.49
N ARG A 8 13.52 11.34 1.09
CA ARG A 8 13.39 11.95 2.42
C ARG A 8 12.13 12.78 2.57
N ARG A 9 11.86 13.69 1.63
CA ARG A 9 10.67 14.56 1.69
C ARG A 9 9.38 13.74 1.69
N PHE A 10 9.27 12.74 0.83
CA PHE A 10 8.09 11.87 0.78
C PHE A 10 7.92 11.10 2.08
N TYR A 11 9.01 10.48 2.56
CA TYR A 11 9.03 9.71 3.80
C TYR A 11 8.55 10.56 4.99
N GLU A 12 9.09 11.77 5.15
CA GLU A 12 8.70 12.68 6.23
C GLU A 12 7.25 13.20 6.08
N THR A 13 6.81 13.49 4.85
CA THR A 13 5.45 13.97 4.57
C THR A 13 4.39 12.94 4.97
N TYR A 14 4.67 11.66 4.77
CA TYR A 14 3.70 10.57 4.98
C TYR A 14 3.96 9.78 6.27
N GLY A 15 4.47 10.43 7.32
CA GLY A 15 4.53 9.86 8.67
C GLY A 15 5.78 9.02 8.99
N GLY A 16 6.75 8.97 8.07
CA GLY A 16 8.07 8.37 8.31
C GLY A 16 7.99 6.93 8.81
N ILE A 17 8.65 6.66 9.94
CA ILE A 17 8.79 5.30 10.49
C ILE A 17 7.44 4.68 10.88
N GLU A 18 6.52 5.47 11.42
CA GLU A 18 5.19 5.00 11.84
C GLU A 18 4.33 4.55 10.66
N SER A 19 4.70 4.96 9.45
CA SER A 19 3.93 4.69 8.25
C SER A 19 4.67 3.78 7.27
N LEU A 20 5.90 4.09 6.89
CA LEU A 20 6.64 3.30 5.92
C LEU A 20 7.55 2.26 6.59
N GLY A 21 7.81 2.40 7.89
CA GLY A 21 8.79 1.62 8.63
C GLY A 21 10.22 2.03 8.31
N ASN A 22 11.18 1.31 8.87
CA ASN A 22 12.60 1.58 8.65
C ASN A 22 13.01 1.28 7.20
N PRO A 23 13.98 2.03 6.63
CA PRO A 23 14.60 1.63 5.37
C PRO A 23 15.33 0.31 5.54
N ILE A 24 15.07 -0.65 4.65
CA ILE A 24 15.68 -1.99 4.67
C ILE A 24 16.70 -2.21 3.56
N THR A 25 16.75 -1.33 2.55
CA THR A 25 17.79 -1.31 1.51
C THR A 25 18.42 0.07 1.33
N SER A 26 19.59 0.12 0.69
CA SER A 26 20.11 1.35 0.08
C SER A 26 19.35 1.57 -1.23
N ILE A 27 19.67 2.64 -1.98
CA ILE A 27 19.17 2.76 -3.36
C ILE A 27 19.57 1.52 -4.17
N MET A 28 18.58 0.96 -4.84
CA MET A 28 18.72 -0.03 -5.89
C MET A 28 18.31 0.61 -7.22
N ILE A 29 18.81 0.06 -8.32
CA ILE A 29 18.28 0.38 -9.65
C ILE A 29 17.45 -0.81 -10.11
N VAL A 30 16.14 -0.58 -10.32
CA VAL A 30 15.19 -1.59 -10.80
C VAL A 30 14.49 -1.00 -12.00
N ASP A 31 14.61 -1.66 -13.15
CA ASP A 31 14.05 -1.21 -14.44
C ASP A 31 14.44 0.23 -14.81
N GLY A 32 15.64 0.66 -14.42
CA GLY A 32 16.15 2.02 -14.66
C GLY A 32 15.78 3.05 -13.60
N TRP A 33 14.89 2.71 -12.66
CA TRP A 33 14.43 3.60 -11.60
C TRP A 33 15.26 3.44 -10.34
N ARG A 34 15.46 4.55 -9.61
CA ARG A 34 15.99 4.49 -8.25
C ARG A 34 14.87 3.99 -7.34
N VAL A 35 15.17 2.98 -6.55
CA VAL A 35 14.22 2.31 -5.67
C VAL A 35 14.83 2.15 -4.28
N GLN A 36 14.04 2.39 -3.25
CA GLN A 36 14.39 2.04 -1.87
C GLN A 36 13.25 1.27 -1.22
N TYR A 37 13.59 0.15 -0.58
CA TYR A 37 12.65 -0.60 0.23
C TYR A 37 12.67 -0.10 1.67
N PHE A 38 11.48 -0.08 2.24
CA PHE A 38 11.17 0.11 3.65
C PHE A 38 10.41 -1.11 4.15
N GLU A 39 10.22 -1.26 5.45
CA GLU A 39 9.49 -2.41 5.99
C GLU A 39 8.08 -2.53 5.36
N MET A 40 7.33 -1.44 5.30
CA MET A 40 5.92 -1.42 4.85
C MET A 40 5.73 -0.85 3.43
N ALA A 41 6.81 -0.55 2.70
CA ALA A 41 6.69 0.10 1.39
C ALA A 41 7.92 -0.12 0.50
N ARG A 42 7.74 0.16 -0.80
CA ARG A 42 8.82 0.40 -1.76
C ARG A 42 8.61 1.79 -2.34
N LEU A 43 9.59 2.67 -2.24
CA LEU A 43 9.56 3.97 -2.90
C LEU A 43 10.35 3.94 -4.20
N GLU A 44 9.83 4.63 -5.19
CA GLU A 44 10.37 4.69 -6.55
C GLU A 44 10.49 6.14 -7.00
N TYR A 45 11.60 6.46 -7.67
CA TYR A 45 11.84 7.80 -8.21
C TYR A 45 11.73 7.79 -9.74
N HIS A 46 10.75 8.53 -10.24
CA HIS A 46 10.32 8.66 -11.63
C HIS A 46 10.59 10.10 -12.12
N PRO A 47 11.80 10.43 -12.63
CA PRO A 47 12.19 11.78 -13.05
C PRO A 47 11.33 12.40 -14.16
N GLU A 48 10.66 11.58 -14.96
CA GLU A 48 9.78 11.94 -16.06
C GLU A 48 8.44 12.53 -15.58
N ASN A 49 8.05 12.26 -14.33
CA ASN A 49 6.88 12.86 -13.73
C ASN A 49 7.12 14.34 -13.40
N ASP A 50 6.02 15.08 -13.26
CA ASP A 50 6.06 16.41 -12.66
C ASP A 50 6.83 16.38 -11.33
N PRO A 51 7.67 17.39 -11.03
CA PRO A 51 8.48 17.44 -9.81
C PRO A 51 7.73 17.09 -8.51
N ALA A 52 6.45 17.45 -8.40
CA ALA A 52 5.63 17.15 -7.23
C ALA A 52 5.26 15.65 -7.08
N TYR A 53 5.36 14.86 -8.15
CA TYR A 53 4.93 13.46 -8.23
C TYR A 53 6.04 12.49 -8.67
N ARG A 54 7.31 12.91 -8.56
CA ARG A 54 8.45 12.04 -8.91
C ARG A 54 8.68 10.90 -7.95
N VAL A 55 8.19 10.98 -6.72
CA VAL A 55 8.25 9.87 -5.77
C VAL A 55 6.89 9.21 -5.67
N THR A 56 6.86 7.91 -5.94
CA THR A 56 5.65 7.08 -5.82
C THR A 56 5.90 5.88 -4.92
N VAL A 57 4.83 5.32 -4.38
CA VAL A 57 4.87 4.02 -3.70
C VAL A 57 4.63 2.93 -4.73
N GLY A 58 5.59 2.00 -4.86
CA GLY A 58 5.48 0.86 -5.75
C GLY A 58 4.30 -0.04 -5.39
N TRP A 59 3.62 -0.56 -6.39
CA TRP A 59 2.41 -1.37 -6.23
C TRP A 59 2.72 -2.81 -5.80
N LEU A 60 3.31 -2.97 -4.62
CA LEU A 60 3.75 -4.27 -4.11
C LEU A 60 2.61 -5.28 -3.94
N GLY A 61 1.37 -4.84 -3.68
CA GLY A 61 0.20 -5.71 -3.64
C GLY A 61 -0.13 -6.31 -5.02
N ASP A 62 -0.04 -5.51 -6.09
CA ASP A 62 -0.17 -6.00 -7.46
C ASP A 62 1.01 -6.89 -7.86
N ILE A 63 2.25 -6.50 -7.53
CA ILE A 63 3.47 -7.30 -7.82
C ILE A 63 3.42 -8.67 -7.13
N LEU A 64 2.91 -8.73 -5.90
CA LEU A 64 2.70 -9.97 -5.15
C LEU A 64 1.45 -10.75 -5.58
N GLN A 65 0.79 -10.36 -6.68
CA GLN A 65 -0.37 -11.02 -7.27
C GLN A 65 -1.56 -11.19 -6.31
N ARG A 66 -1.84 -10.18 -5.49
CA ARG A 66 -2.88 -10.24 -4.45
C ARG A 66 -4.26 -9.78 -4.90
N ARG A 67 -4.37 -9.32 -6.15
CA ARG A 67 -5.62 -8.86 -6.73
C ARG A 67 -6.67 -9.97 -6.71
N ARG A 68 -7.87 -9.65 -6.24
CA ARG A 68 -9.05 -10.52 -6.24
C ARG A 68 -10.04 -10.10 -7.33
N PRO A 69 -11.03 -10.94 -7.67
CA PRO A 69 -12.06 -10.56 -8.63
C PRO A 69 -12.79 -9.27 -8.21
N PRO A 70 -13.00 -8.30 -9.13
CA PRO A 70 -13.68 -7.05 -8.83
C PRO A 70 -15.17 -7.27 -8.58
N LEU A 71 -15.78 -6.34 -7.83
CA LEU A 71 -17.22 -6.24 -7.71
C LEU A 71 -17.82 -5.58 -8.97
N PRO A 72 -18.87 -6.18 -9.57
CA PRO A 72 -19.61 -5.49 -10.61
C PRO A 72 -20.33 -4.27 -10.02
N PRO A 73 -20.47 -3.14 -10.74
CA PRO A 73 -21.19 -1.96 -10.24
C PRO A 73 -22.62 -2.27 -9.78
N SER A 74 -23.26 -3.29 -10.36
CA SER A 74 -24.61 -3.75 -10.01
C SER A 74 -24.71 -4.42 -8.64
N SER A 75 -23.60 -4.81 -8.00
CA SER A 75 -23.60 -5.39 -6.66
C SER A 75 -23.38 -4.37 -5.54
N LEU A 76 -23.26 -3.08 -5.88
CA LEU A 76 -23.08 -2.03 -4.88
C LEU A 76 -24.42 -1.72 -4.17
N PRO A 77 -24.41 -1.57 -2.83
CA PRO A 77 -25.60 -1.14 -2.12
C PRO A 77 -26.01 0.27 -2.59
N PRO A 78 -27.31 0.61 -2.58
CA PRO A 78 -27.77 1.94 -2.93
C PRO A 78 -27.12 2.99 -2.01
N SER A 79 -26.68 4.10 -2.62
CA SER A 79 -25.82 5.17 -2.09
C SER A 79 -26.23 5.84 -0.76
N THR A 80 -27.34 5.46 -0.14
CA THR A 80 -28.03 6.28 0.87
C THR A 80 -27.58 6.10 2.32
N SER A 81 -26.67 5.17 2.66
CA SER A 81 -26.26 5.05 4.08
C SER A 81 -24.97 4.28 4.41
N SER A 82 -24.19 3.79 3.44
CA SER A 82 -22.96 3.05 3.76
C SER A 82 -21.77 3.98 3.79
N HIS A 83 -21.05 4.06 4.92
CA HIS A 83 -19.72 4.67 5.03
C HIS A 83 -18.71 3.84 4.22
N SER A 84 -18.78 4.01 2.89
CA SER A 84 -18.16 3.17 1.89
C SER A 84 -17.88 3.97 0.62
N ARG A 85 -16.73 3.70 -0.02
CA ARG A 85 -16.32 4.30 -1.28
C ARG A 85 -15.98 3.21 -2.28
N TYR A 86 -16.60 3.26 -3.46
CA TYR A 86 -16.24 2.41 -4.60
C TYR A 86 -15.16 3.07 -5.45
N PHE A 87 -14.16 2.29 -5.84
CA PHE A 87 -13.05 2.67 -6.72
C PHE A 87 -13.25 1.99 -8.06
N ALA A 88 -13.87 2.70 -9.01
CA ALA A 88 -14.27 2.14 -10.30
C ALA A 88 -13.10 1.59 -11.13
N GLU A 89 -11.89 2.13 -10.93
CA GLU A 89 -10.71 1.74 -11.70
C GLU A 89 -10.15 0.38 -11.30
N THR A 90 -10.41 -0.05 -10.07
CA THR A 90 -10.06 -1.40 -9.62
C THR A 90 -11.26 -2.29 -9.40
N GLY A 91 -12.46 -1.72 -9.33
CA GLY A 91 -13.70 -2.43 -9.09
C GLY A 91 -13.88 -2.88 -7.65
N HIS A 92 -13.32 -2.15 -6.68
CA HIS A 92 -13.34 -2.54 -5.27
C HIS A 92 -13.81 -1.43 -4.35
N THR A 93 -14.21 -1.77 -3.12
CA THR A 93 -14.64 -0.79 -2.11
C THR A 93 -13.68 -0.67 -0.94
N LEU A 94 -13.65 0.49 -0.29
CA LEU A 94 -13.20 0.62 1.10
C LEU A 94 -14.40 1.05 1.94
N SER A 95 -14.53 0.54 3.16
CA SER A 95 -15.64 0.88 4.07
C SER A 95 -15.18 0.93 5.52
N GLY A 96 -15.90 1.66 6.36
CA GLY A 96 -15.65 1.69 7.82
C GLY A 96 -14.24 2.17 8.16
N ASP A 97 -13.65 1.56 9.19
CA ASP A 97 -12.30 1.87 9.69
C ASP A 97 -11.21 1.79 8.61
N PHE A 98 -11.35 0.92 7.60
CA PHE A 98 -10.39 0.88 6.48
C PHE A 98 -10.46 2.15 5.62
N LEU A 99 -11.66 2.68 5.37
CA LEU A 99 -11.84 3.92 4.61
C LEU A 99 -11.34 5.12 5.42
N ASP A 100 -11.66 5.17 6.71
CA ASP A 100 -11.22 6.25 7.60
C ASP A 100 -9.69 6.30 7.70
N TYR A 101 -9.05 5.15 7.94
CA TYR A 101 -7.61 5.07 7.97
C TYR A 101 -6.98 5.44 6.61
N PHE A 102 -7.57 4.96 5.52
CA PHE A 102 -7.11 5.29 4.18
C PHE A 102 -7.09 6.81 3.94
N ASP A 103 -8.19 7.49 4.21
CA ASP A 103 -8.31 8.93 3.98
C ASP A 103 -7.40 9.74 4.91
N ALA A 104 -7.28 9.33 6.17
CA ALA A 104 -6.44 10.03 7.15
C ALA A 104 -4.93 9.85 6.89
N HIS A 105 -4.50 8.76 6.24
CA HIS A 105 -3.08 8.40 6.12
C HIS A 105 -2.52 8.51 4.69
N GLY A 106 -3.06 9.41 3.88
CA GLY A 106 -2.51 9.76 2.56
C GLY A 106 -3.16 9.05 1.37
N GLY A 107 -4.21 8.28 1.60
CA GLY A 107 -5.10 7.71 0.60
C GLY A 107 -4.37 7.04 -0.57
N SER A 108 -4.86 7.29 -1.78
CA SER A 108 -4.35 6.65 -3.00
C SER A 108 -2.89 6.96 -3.28
N VAL A 109 -2.36 8.09 -2.79
CA VAL A 109 -0.95 8.45 -3.00
C VAL A 109 -0.04 7.47 -2.27
N ARG A 110 -0.45 7.03 -1.08
CA ARG A 110 0.34 6.10 -0.26
C ARG A 110 0.02 4.64 -0.53
N PHE A 111 -1.26 4.31 -0.63
CA PHE A 111 -1.68 2.91 -0.64
C PHE A 111 -2.11 2.40 -2.02
N GLY A 112 -2.24 3.29 -3.01
CA GLY A 112 -2.97 3.00 -4.23
C GLY A 112 -4.44 2.69 -3.94
N LYS A 113 -5.12 1.99 -4.84
CA LYS A 113 -6.55 1.66 -4.70
C LYS A 113 -6.74 0.26 -4.08
N PRO A 114 -7.91 -0.07 -3.51
CA PRO A 114 -8.21 -1.45 -3.10
C PRO A 114 -8.16 -2.39 -4.30
N ILE A 115 -7.60 -3.58 -4.11
CA ILE A 115 -7.53 -4.68 -5.09
C ILE A 115 -8.20 -5.95 -4.57
N SER A 116 -8.90 -5.85 -3.44
CA SER A 116 -9.76 -6.88 -2.88
C SER A 116 -10.91 -6.24 -2.11
N GLU A 117 -11.99 -6.99 -1.88
CA GLU A 117 -12.88 -6.72 -0.75
C GLU A 117 -12.26 -7.23 0.56
N PRO A 118 -12.77 -6.83 1.74
CA PRO A 118 -12.33 -7.39 3.01
C PRO A 118 -12.52 -8.91 3.09
N PHE A 119 -11.56 -9.62 3.67
CA PHE A 119 -11.59 -11.07 3.87
C PHE A 119 -10.87 -11.48 5.15
N LEU A 120 -11.14 -12.69 5.64
CA LEU A 120 -10.39 -13.24 6.78
C LEU A 120 -9.10 -13.91 6.31
N LEU A 121 -7.96 -13.45 6.83
CA LEU A 121 -6.67 -14.11 6.71
C LEU A 121 -6.22 -14.56 8.10
N ASN A 122 -6.12 -15.87 8.33
CA ASN A 122 -5.74 -16.43 9.63
C ASN A 122 -6.60 -15.89 10.81
N GLY A 123 -7.88 -15.62 10.56
CA GLY A 123 -8.82 -15.09 11.56
C GLY A 123 -8.79 -13.57 11.75
N GLN A 124 -7.92 -12.85 11.05
CA GLN A 124 -7.86 -11.39 11.05
C GLN A 124 -8.57 -10.82 9.82
N LEU A 125 -9.37 -9.76 10.01
CA LEU A 125 -10.00 -9.07 8.88
C LEU A 125 -8.93 -8.27 8.14
N THR A 126 -8.81 -8.51 6.84
CA THR A 126 -7.73 -8.04 5.98
C THR A 126 -8.28 -7.47 4.69
N GLN A 127 -7.63 -6.45 4.16
CA GLN A 127 -7.90 -5.96 2.81
C GLN A 127 -6.62 -5.62 2.07
N ASP A 128 -6.52 -6.07 0.82
CA ASP A 128 -5.37 -5.81 -0.05
C ASP A 128 -5.61 -4.54 -0.89
N LEU A 129 -4.59 -3.68 -0.94
CA LEU A 129 -4.51 -2.50 -1.77
C LEU A 129 -3.30 -2.64 -2.72
N GLN A 130 -3.23 -1.80 -3.76
CA GLN A 130 -2.14 -1.88 -4.74
C GLN A 130 -0.75 -1.79 -4.10
N SER A 131 -0.58 -0.97 -3.07
CA SER A 131 0.72 -0.73 -2.42
C SER A 131 0.80 -1.20 -0.96
N ALA A 132 -0.27 -1.77 -0.39
CA ALA A 132 -0.33 -2.14 1.01
C ALA A 132 -1.30 -3.28 1.29
N ARG A 133 -1.17 -3.88 2.48
CA ARG A 133 -2.18 -4.76 3.06
C ARG A 133 -2.58 -4.21 4.42
N PHE A 134 -3.87 -4.03 4.62
CA PHE A 134 -4.45 -3.55 5.87
C PHE A 134 -4.92 -4.72 6.71
N PHE A 135 -4.67 -4.64 8.02
CA PHE A 135 -5.21 -5.55 9.01
C PHE A 135 -6.04 -4.77 10.02
N TRP A 136 -7.28 -5.20 10.22
CA TRP A 136 -8.11 -4.66 11.29
C TRP A 136 -7.88 -5.44 12.58
N THR A 137 -7.66 -4.72 13.68
CA THR A 137 -7.47 -5.27 15.01
C THR A 137 -8.37 -4.53 16.01
N PRO A 138 -9.30 -5.23 16.68
CA PRO A 138 -10.19 -4.59 17.63
C PRO A 138 -9.42 -4.00 18.81
N ASN A 139 -9.91 -2.87 19.33
CA ASN A 139 -9.38 -2.18 20.52
C ASN A 139 -7.98 -1.55 20.35
N LEU A 140 -7.47 -1.41 19.13
CA LEU A 140 -6.34 -0.54 18.83
C LEU A 140 -6.83 0.82 18.33
N ASP A 141 -6.02 1.86 18.53
CA ASP A 141 -6.24 3.20 17.99
C ASP A 141 -4.95 3.69 17.30
N PRO A 142 -4.92 3.77 15.95
CA PRO A 142 -5.99 3.37 15.05
C PRO A 142 -6.18 1.84 15.01
N PRO A 143 -7.37 1.33 14.64
CA PRO A 143 -7.64 -0.10 14.57
C PRO A 143 -6.99 -0.79 13.35
N ILE A 144 -6.24 -0.04 12.53
CA ILE A 144 -5.62 -0.54 11.30
C ILE A 144 -4.10 -0.59 11.46
N SER A 145 -3.52 -1.75 11.16
CA SER A 145 -2.08 -1.92 10.99
C SER A 145 -1.75 -2.40 9.58
N LEU A 146 -0.48 -2.26 9.20
CA LEU A 146 0.01 -2.62 7.87
C LEU A 146 0.91 -3.84 7.93
N GLU A 147 0.88 -4.63 6.86
CA GLU A 147 1.93 -5.62 6.63
C GLU A 147 3.27 -4.94 6.33
N ASN A 148 4.36 -5.60 6.73
CA ASN A 148 5.71 -5.30 6.23
C ASN A 148 5.88 -5.78 4.78
N ILE A 149 5.04 -5.28 3.87
CA ILE A 149 4.95 -5.75 2.48
C ILE A 149 6.24 -5.50 1.69
N GLY A 150 7.01 -4.47 2.06
CA GLY A 150 8.33 -4.21 1.48
C GLY A 150 9.35 -5.29 1.84
N LEU A 151 9.36 -5.72 3.11
CA LEU A 151 10.16 -6.87 3.56
C LEU A 151 9.70 -8.16 2.87
N THR A 152 8.40 -8.43 2.84
CA THR A 152 7.83 -9.63 2.19
C THR A 152 8.24 -9.73 0.71
N HIS A 153 8.17 -8.62 -0.04
CA HIS A 153 8.59 -8.63 -1.43
C HIS A 153 10.11 -8.85 -1.58
N LEU A 154 10.92 -8.19 -0.75
CA LEU A 154 12.37 -8.33 -0.78
C LEU A 154 12.83 -9.77 -0.49
N GLU A 155 12.16 -10.46 0.44
CA GLU A 155 12.42 -11.87 0.74
C GLU A 155 12.05 -12.78 -0.44
N THR A 156 10.93 -12.49 -1.12
CA THR A 156 10.46 -13.26 -2.27
C THR A 156 11.46 -13.22 -3.42
N ILE A 157 12.02 -12.04 -3.76
CA ILE A 157 13.03 -11.94 -4.80
C ILE A 157 14.36 -12.62 -4.41
N GLY A 158 14.72 -12.58 -3.13
CA GLY A 158 15.93 -13.23 -2.61
C GLY A 158 15.87 -14.76 -2.68
N GLN A 159 14.68 -15.36 -2.53
CA GLN A 159 14.48 -16.80 -2.67
C GLN A 159 14.53 -17.27 -4.14
N ASN A 160 13.99 -16.47 -5.06
CA ASN A 160 13.99 -16.81 -6.48
C ASN A 160 15.39 -16.81 -7.09
N ASN A 161 16.32 -16.00 -6.57
CA ASN A 161 17.71 -15.95 -7.02
C ASN A 161 18.59 -17.09 -6.49
N LYS A 162 18.04 -17.99 -5.65
CA LYS A 162 18.75 -19.16 -5.08
C LYS A 162 18.37 -20.49 -5.74
N LYS A 163 17.54 -20.47 -6.79
CA LYS A 163 17.17 -21.63 -7.61
C LYS A 163 17.81 -21.54 -8.98
#